data_AF-A0A8C0V617-F1
#
_entry.id   AF-A0A8C0V617-F1
#
_cell.length_a   1.000
_cell.length_b   1.000
_cell.length_c   1.000
_cell.angle_alpha   90.00
_cell.angle_beta   90.00
_cell.angle_gamma   90.00
#
_symmetry.space_group_name_H-M   'P 1'
#
loop_
_entity.id
_entity.type
_entity.pdbx_description
1 polymer ?
#
loop_
_entity_poly.entity_id
_entity_poly.type
_entity_poly.pdbx_seq_one_letter_code
_entity_poly.pdbx_strand_id
1 'polypeptide(L)'
;MPGPPGPPGEPGSPATRNLVTTFQNIEAMLEKVHYVAEGTLIYLRETSEVFIRVRKGWRKLQLGELIPIPADSLPPPAISSHGFQSIPALRPISNMNNGKPALHLVALNFPLPGDMRADFQCFRQAQLAGLTSTYRAFLSSHLQDLATVVRKIDRHHLPIVNLQGETLFSNWESIFDGNGGQFNIHVPIYSFDGRNVMTDSSWPQKIIWHGSSANGIRLVSNYCEAWHTADMGAMGQASPLNTGKLLDQKVYSCNNLFIVLCIENSFVSDPQGK
;
A
#
# COMPACT_ATOMS: atom_id res chain seq x y z
N MET A 1 -34.12 -18.81 43.51
CA MET A 1 -33.40 -17.56 43.21
C MET A 1 -32.21 -17.90 42.31
N PRO A 2 -32.08 -17.30 41.12
CA PRO A 2 -30.88 -17.45 40.30
C PRO A 2 -29.69 -16.74 40.96
N GLY A 3 -28.51 -17.37 40.91
CA GLY A 3 -27.28 -16.79 41.47
C GLY A 3 -26.80 -15.56 40.69
N PRO A 4 -25.97 -14.70 41.31
CA PRO A 4 -25.45 -13.51 40.66
C PRO A 4 -24.60 -13.88 39.43
N PRO A 5 -24.64 -13.06 38.36
CA PRO A 5 -23.77 -13.24 37.20
C PRO A 5 -22.29 -13.25 37.61
N GLY A 6 -21.51 -14.16 37.02
CA GLY A 6 -20.06 -14.22 37.24
C GLY A 6 -19.35 -12.96 36.74
N PRO A 7 -18.16 -12.64 37.28
CA PRO A 7 -17.39 -11.48 36.84
C PRO A 7 -16.99 -11.60 35.36
N PRO A 8 -16.84 -10.47 34.64
CA PRO A 8 -16.32 -10.44 33.28
C PRO A 8 -14.94 -11.11 33.20
N GLY A 9 -14.74 -11.95 32.19
CA GLY A 9 -13.43 -12.55 31.91
C GLY A 9 -12.38 -11.50 31.50
N GLU A 10 -11.11 -11.81 31.71
CA GLU A 10 -10.00 -10.90 31.38
C GLU A 10 -9.99 -10.52 29.88
N PRO A 11 -9.64 -9.25 29.55
CA PRO A 11 -9.52 -8.83 28.16
C PRO A 11 -8.48 -9.65 27.40
N GLY A 12 -8.87 -10.21 26.26
CA GLY A 12 -7.94 -10.91 25.37
C GLY A 12 -6.84 -9.97 24.86
N SER A 13 -5.59 -10.43 24.88
CA SER A 13 -4.42 -9.67 24.42
C SER A 13 -4.48 -9.33 22.92
N PRO A 14 -4.07 -8.11 22.51
CA PRO A 14 -4.16 -7.66 21.12
C PRO A 14 -3.22 -8.46 20.21
N ALA A 15 -3.79 -9.14 19.22
CA ALA A 15 -3.03 -9.92 18.24
C ALA A 15 -2.44 -9.01 17.16
N THR A 16 -1.30 -8.36 17.43
CA THR A 16 -0.39 -7.92 16.37
C THR A 16 0.22 -9.15 15.72
N ARG A 17 -0.35 -9.61 14.61
CA ARG A 17 0.13 -10.78 13.85
C ARG A 17 1.41 -10.41 13.06
N ASN A 18 2.52 -10.26 13.76
CA ASN A 18 3.83 -10.48 13.13
C ASN A 18 3.89 -11.97 12.77
N LEU A 19 3.80 -12.30 11.48
CA LEU A 19 3.76 -13.68 11.00
C LEU A 19 5.10 -14.41 11.20
N VAL A 20 6.19 -13.65 11.43
CA VAL A 20 7.55 -14.15 11.67
C VAL A 20 8.14 -13.54 12.94
N THR A 21 8.66 -14.38 13.83
CA THR A 21 9.36 -14.02 15.08
C THR A 21 10.82 -14.47 15.00
N THR A 22 11.77 -13.64 15.43
CA THR A 22 13.20 -14.02 15.45
C THR A 22 13.67 -14.33 16.85
N PHE A 23 14.37 -15.45 17.03
CA PHE A 23 15.07 -15.80 18.27
C PHE A 23 16.56 -16.01 18.00
N GLN A 24 17.36 -15.91 19.05
CA GLN A 24 18.80 -16.15 18.94
C GLN A 24 19.09 -17.63 18.68
N ASN A 25 18.48 -18.50 19.49
CA ASN A 25 18.68 -19.95 19.49
C ASN A 25 17.40 -20.69 19.95
N ILE A 26 17.48 -22.03 20.05
CA ILE A 26 16.37 -22.90 20.45
C ILE A 26 15.96 -22.63 21.90
N GLU A 27 16.90 -22.36 22.79
CA GLU A 27 16.64 -22.09 24.21
C GLU A 27 15.77 -20.85 24.38
N ALA A 28 16.15 -19.74 23.73
CA ALA A 28 15.39 -18.49 23.73
C ALA A 28 13.98 -18.65 23.11
N MET A 29 13.85 -19.54 22.13
CA MET A 29 12.54 -19.91 21.57
C MET A 29 11.70 -20.69 22.58
N LEU A 30 12.29 -21.65 23.30
CA LEU A 30 11.60 -22.50 24.28
C LEU A 30 11.12 -21.70 25.50
N GLU A 31 11.90 -20.73 25.97
CA GLU A 31 11.52 -19.83 27.06
C GLU A 31 10.23 -19.03 26.76
N LYS A 32 9.96 -18.75 25.47
CA LYS A 32 8.80 -17.96 25.04
C LYS A 32 7.68 -18.78 24.41
N VAL A 33 7.65 -20.10 24.62
CA VAL A 33 6.66 -21.04 24.04
C VAL A 33 5.20 -20.60 24.22
N HIS A 34 4.86 -20.03 25.37
CA HIS A 34 3.49 -19.63 25.70
C HIS A 34 3.06 -18.29 25.05
N TYR A 35 4.03 -17.50 24.59
CA TYR A 35 3.79 -16.20 23.96
C TYR A 35 3.70 -16.28 22.43
N VAL A 36 3.97 -17.44 21.85
CA VAL A 36 3.96 -17.64 20.40
C VAL A 36 2.68 -18.39 19.98
N ALA A 37 1.88 -17.70 19.17
CA ALA A 37 0.64 -18.25 18.63
C ALA A 37 0.90 -19.36 17.60
N GLU A 38 -0.03 -20.33 17.52
CA GLU A 38 -0.08 -21.33 16.44
C GLU A 38 -0.09 -20.65 15.06
N GLY A 39 0.69 -21.19 14.13
CA GLY A 39 0.88 -20.64 12.79
C GLY A 39 2.02 -19.62 12.65
N THR A 40 2.67 -19.20 13.75
CA THR A 40 3.81 -18.27 13.69
C THR A 40 5.05 -18.97 13.12
N LEU A 41 5.72 -18.32 12.18
CA LEU A 41 7.05 -18.73 11.71
C LEU A 41 8.12 -18.18 12.65
N ILE A 42 9.15 -18.97 12.92
CA ILE A 42 10.28 -18.60 13.75
C ILE A 42 11.56 -18.74 12.94
N TYR A 43 12.40 -17.72 12.98
CA TYR A 43 13.76 -17.78 12.44
C TYR A 43 14.79 -17.74 13.58
N LEU A 44 15.71 -18.70 13.60
CA LEU A 44 16.85 -18.74 14.52
C LEU A 44 18.07 -18.10 13.87
N ARG A 45 18.61 -17.06 14.50
CA ARG A 45 19.73 -16.28 13.93
C ARG A 45 21.03 -17.07 13.85
N GLU A 46 21.31 -17.89 14.86
CA GLU A 46 22.58 -18.63 14.94
C GLU A 46 22.68 -19.74 13.90
N THR A 47 21.59 -20.48 13.70
CA THR A 47 21.57 -21.65 12.82
C THR A 47 20.95 -21.37 11.45
N SER A 48 20.37 -20.19 11.26
CA SER A 48 19.55 -19.84 10.08
C SER A 48 18.39 -20.82 9.82
N GLU A 49 17.94 -21.53 10.86
CA GLU A 49 16.85 -22.49 10.76
C GLU A 49 15.49 -21.80 10.92
N VAL A 50 14.49 -22.33 10.22
CA VAL A 50 13.10 -21.85 10.31
C VAL A 50 12.22 -22.93 10.92
N PHE A 51 11.37 -22.55 11.86
CA PHE A 51 10.37 -23.41 12.50
C PHE A 51 8.97 -22.82 12.33
N ILE A 52 7.94 -23.66 12.36
CA ILE A 52 6.54 -23.24 12.45
C ILE A 52 5.91 -23.75 13.76
N ARG A 53 5.17 -22.87 14.44
CA ARG A 53 4.39 -23.24 15.64
C ARG A 53 3.16 -24.06 15.22
N VAL A 54 3.11 -25.32 15.63
CA VAL A 54 2.00 -26.25 15.38
C VAL A 54 1.31 -26.63 16.69
N ARG A 55 0.15 -27.29 16.65
CA ARG A 55 -0.48 -27.84 17.87
C ARG A 55 0.54 -28.67 18.68
N LYS A 56 0.69 -28.33 19.96
CA LYS A 56 1.58 -28.98 20.93
C LYS A 56 3.09 -28.96 20.63
N GLY A 57 3.59 -28.13 19.70
CA GLY A 57 5.03 -28.01 19.51
C GLY A 57 5.48 -27.19 18.30
N TRP A 58 6.64 -27.56 17.77
CA TRP A 58 7.34 -26.87 16.68
C TRP A 58 7.70 -27.85 15.59
N ARG A 59 7.64 -27.42 14.33
CA ARG A 59 8.12 -28.22 13.19
C ARG A 59 9.18 -27.43 12.43
N LYS A 60 10.36 -28.01 12.24
CA LYS A 60 11.42 -27.44 11.42
C LYS A 60 11.02 -27.46 9.95
N LEU A 61 11.21 -26.35 9.25
CA LEU A 61 11.08 -26.24 7.81
C LEU A 61 12.44 -26.50 7.16
N GLN A 62 12.46 -27.33 6.13
CA GLN A 62 13.66 -27.57 5.33
C GLN A 62 13.81 -26.41 4.35
N LEU A 63 14.91 -25.67 4.46
CA LEU A 63 15.27 -24.61 3.52
C LEU A 63 16.08 -25.21 2.38
N GLY A 64 15.89 -24.68 1.17
CA GLY A 64 16.70 -25.02 0.02
C GLY A 64 18.11 -24.44 0.11
N GLU A 65 18.86 -24.54 -0.99
CA GLU A 65 20.19 -23.97 -1.09
C GLU A 65 20.18 -22.46 -0.83
N LEU A 66 21.23 -21.99 -0.14
CA LEU A 66 21.44 -20.56 0.08
C LEU A 66 21.75 -19.91 -1.27
N ILE A 67 20.90 -18.97 -1.70
CA ILE A 67 21.23 -18.08 -2.80
C ILE A 67 22.22 -17.03 -2.25
N PRO A 68 23.51 -17.08 -2.63
CA PRO A 68 24.49 -16.15 -2.09
C PRO A 68 24.17 -14.73 -2.57
N ILE A 69 24.28 -13.78 -1.65
CA ILE A 69 24.28 -12.37 -1.98
C ILE A 69 25.58 -12.10 -2.79
N PRO A 70 25.52 -11.53 -4.01
CA PRO A 70 26.72 -11.28 -4.82
C PRO A 70 27.73 -10.42 -4.06
N ALA A 71 29.03 -10.74 -4.12
CA ALA A 71 30.06 -9.99 -3.39
C ALA A 71 30.14 -8.50 -3.78
N ASP A 72 29.71 -8.17 -5.01
CA ASP A 72 29.61 -6.81 -5.54
C ASP A 72 28.30 -6.09 -5.19
N SER A 73 27.40 -6.74 -4.44
CA SER A 73 26.24 -6.04 -3.90
C SER A 73 26.71 -5.11 -2.79
N LEU A 74 26.84 -3.83 -3.17
CA LEU A 74 27.08 -2.77 -2.21
C LEU A 74 25.98 -2.85 -1.13
N PRO A 75 26.34 -2.91 0.17
CA PRO A 75 25.33 -2.74 1.20
C PRO A 75 24.57 -1.45 0.91
N PRO A 76 23.23 -1.39 1.12
CA PRO A 76 22.52 -0.13 1.05
C PRO A 76 23.30 0.89 1.88
N PRO A 77 23.56 2.11 1.36
CA PRO A 77 24.45 3.05 1.99
C PRO A 77 24.09 3.17 3.47
N ALA A 78 25.02 2.77 4.34
CA ALA A 78 24.86 2.97 5.76
C ALA A 78 24.74 4.48 5.96
N ILE A 79 23.57 4.93 6.42
CA ILE A 79 23.39 6.31 6.85
C ILE A 79 24.32 6.47 8.06
N SER A 80 25.53 6.99 7.80
CA SER A 80 26.47 7.38 8.84
C SER A 80 25.80 8.50 9.63
N SER A 81 25.53 8.24 10.90
CA SER A 81 24.96 9.18 11.85
C SER A 81 26.00 10.22 12.31
N HIS A 82 26.73 10.82 11.37
CA HIS A 82 27.63 11.94 11.65
C HIS A 82 27.49 12.98 10.54
N GLY A 83 27.00 14.16 10.95
CA GLY A 83 26.72 15.28 10.06
C GLY A 83 25.23 15.60 9.96
N PHE A 84 24.56 15.75 11.10
CA PHE A 84 23.36 16.59 11.18
C PHE A 84 23.77 18.03 10.83
N GLN A 85 23.91 18.33 9.53
CA GLN A 85 23.36 19.58 9.07
C GLN A 85 21.86 19.37 9.14
N SER A 86 21.27 19.92 10.20
CA SER A 86 19.86 20.20 10.28
C SER A 86 19.46 20.99 9.03
N ILE A 87 19.14 20.25 7.96
CA ILE A 87 18.02 20.63 7.10
C ILE A 87 16.95 21.04 8.10
N PRO A 88 16.47 22.30 8.09
CA PRO A 88 15.36 22.66 8.96
C PRO A 88 14.36 21.56 8.75
N ALA A 89 14.00 20.83 9.83
CA ALA A 89 12.98 19.83 9.75
C ALA A 89 11.86 20.50 8.97
N LEU A 90 11.68 20.10 7.70
CA LEU A 90 10.41 20.25 7.06
C LEU A 90 9.57 19.48 8.05
N ARG A 91 8.87 20.27 8.87
CA ARG A 91 7.98 19.77 9.89
C ARG A 91 7.30 18.59 9.23
N PRO A 92 7.22 17.39 9.85
CA PRO A 92 6.29 16.41 9.34
C PRO A 92 5.03 17.22 9.07
N ILE A 93 4.59 17.25 7.81
CA ILE A 93 3.36 17.96 7.46
C ILE A 93 2.34 17.16 8.24
N SER A 94 2.13 17.61 9.47
CA SER A 94 1.31 17.01 10.47
C SER A 94 -0.06 17.23 9.91
N ASN A 95 -0.55 16.21 9.20
CA ASN A 95 -1.86 16.12 8.56
C ASN A 95 -2.58 17.45 8.64
N MET A 96 -2.24 18.36 7.73
CA MET A 96 -2.85 19.66 7.66
C MET A 96 -4.22 19.45 7.03
N ASN A 97 -5.11 18.83 7.82
CA ASN A 97 -6.56 19.00 7.83
C ASN A 97 -7.21 18.15 8.93
N ASN A 98 -7.65 18.84 9.98
CA ASN A 98 -8.74 18.51 10.92
C ASN A 98 -9.04 17.03 11.14
N GLY A 99 -8.29 16.33 12.02
CA GLY A 99 -8.74 15.25 12.93
C GLY A 99 -9.76 14.19 12.48
N LYS A 100 -10.06 14.08 11.19
CA LYS A 100 -11.13 13.28 10.61
C LYS A 100 -10.46 12.17 9.80
N PRO A 101 -10.72 10.90 10.13
CA PRO A 101 -10.20 9.77 9.37
C PRO A 101 -10.57 9.88 7.89
N ALA A 102 -9.59 9.69 7.01
CA ALA A 102 -9.73 9.70 5.56
C ALA A 102 -8.63 8.85 4.92
N LEU A 103 -8.79 8.49 3.65
CA LEU A 103 -7.74 7.85 2.84
C LEU A 103 -7.32 8.81 1.72
N HIS A 104 -6.02 9.05 1.58
CA HIS A 104 -5.50 9.96 0.57
C HIS A 104 -5.24 9.24 -0.76
N LEU A 105 -5.76 9.81 -1.85
CA LEU A 105 -5.49 9.42 -3.23
C LEU A 105 -4.57 10.49 -3.86
N VAL A 106 -3.36 10.07 -4.22
CA VAL A 106 -2.25 10.95 -4.61
C VAL A 106 -1.59 10.38 -5.86
N ALA A 107 -1.12 11.22 -6.78
CA ALA A 107 -0.40 10.75 -7.96
C ALA A 107 1.09 10.53 -7.69
N LEU A 108 1.73 9.63 -8.45
CA LEU A 108 3.18 9.66 -8.60
C LEU A 108 3.61 10.97 -9.26
N ASN A 109 4.85 11.42 -8.99
CA ASN A 109 5.46 12.66 -9.47
C ASN A 109 5.83 12.67 -10.97
N PHE A 110 5.73 11.53 -11.67
CA PHE A 110 5.98 11.46 -13.10
C PHE A 110 5.05 10.43 -13.75
N PRO A 111 4.65 10.61 -15.02
CA PRO A 111 3.90 9.59 -15.74
C PRO A 111 4.78 8.36 -16.00
N LEU A 112 4.18 7.17 -16.01
CA LEU A 112 4.87 5.89 -16.20
C LEU A 112 4.29 5.10 -17.38
N PRO A 113 5.14 4.29 -18.06
CA PRO A 113 4.68 3.30 -19.02
C PRO A 113 4.06 2.09 -18.29
N GLY A 114 3.61 1.12 -19.08
CA GLY A 114 3.08 -0.15 -18.59
C GLY A 114 4.10 -1.00 -17.84
N ASP A 115 5.40 -0.92 -18.14
CA ASP A 115 6.44 -1.58 -17.35
C ASP A 115 6.81 -0.73 -16.14
N MET A 116 6.27 -1.09 -14.97
CA MET A 116 6.45 -0.29 -13.76
C MET A 116 6.40 -1.11 -12.48
N ARG A 117 7.25 -0.72 -11.53
CA ARG A 117 7.20 -1.18 -10.14
C ARG A 117 6.29 -0.27 -9.30
N ALA A 118 5.01 -0.22 -9.64
CA ALA A 118 4.07 0.79 -9.16
C ALA A 118 3.96 0.91 -7.62
N ASP A 119 3.75 -0.21 -6.91
CA ASP A 119 3.66 -0.23 -5.45
C ASP A 119 4.95 0.31 -4.79
N PHE A 120 6.13 -0.05 -5.34
CA PHE A 120 7.41 0.45 -4.85
C PHE A 120 7.57 1.97 -5.07
N GLN A 121 7.11 2.49 -6.22
CA GLN A 121 7.14 3.92 -6.49
C GLN A 121 6.20 4.70 -5.55
N CYS A 122 4.99 4.19 -5.31
CA CYS A 122 4.06 4.81 -4.36
C CYS A 122 4.66 4.88 -2.96
N PHE A 123 5.21 3.76 -2.48
CA PHE A 123 5.89 3.70 -1.19
C PHE A 123 7.06 4.68 -1.11
N ARG A 124 7.96 4.66 -2.09
CA ARG A 124 9.17 5.50 -2.09
C ARG A 124 8.82 6.99 -2.12
N GLN A 125 7.89 7.41 -2.97
CA GLN A 125 7.56 8.82 -3.12
C GLN A 125 6.76 9.35 -1.92
N ALA A 126 5.87 8.55 -1.33
CA ALA A 126 5.20 8.89 -0.09
C ALA A 126 6.21 9.15 1.04
N GLN A 127 7.22 8.28 1.20
CA GLN A 127 8.28 8.46 2.18
C GLN A 127 9.11 9.73 1.95
N LEU A 128 9.47 10.01 0.69
CA LEU A 128 10.20 11.23 0.34
C LEU A 128 9.39 12.51 0.58
N ALA A 129 8.05 12.42 0.50
CA ALA A 129 7.12 13.49 0.87
C ALA A 129 6.86 13.58 2.39
N GLY A 130 7.49 12.71 3.21
CA GLY A 130 7.32 12.69 4.66
C GLY A 130 5.99 12.09 5.14
N LEU A 131 5.29 11.34 4.29
CA LEU A 131 4.04 10.68 4.64
C LEU A 131 4.33 9.34 5.33
N THR A 132 3.63 9.08 6.45
CA THR A 132 3.85 7.88 7.29
C THR A 132 2.90 6.73 6.96
N SER A 133 1.78 7.01 6.29
CA SER A 133 0.82 6.01 5.86
C SER A 133 1.39 5.07 4.81
N THR A 134 0.77 3.90 4.66
CA THR A 134 1.16 2.93 3.62
C THR A 134 0.39 3.17 2.33
N TYR A 135 1.10 3.62 1.29
CA TYR A 135 0.54 3.84 -0.04
C TYR A 135 0.73 2.62 -0.94
N ARG A 136 -0.30 2.30 -1.72
CA ARG A 136 -0.31 1.28 -2.76
C ARG A 136 -0.79 1.84 -4.07
N ALA A 137 -0.38 1.25 -5.19
CA ALA A 137 -0.82 1.66 -6.51
C ALA A 137 -2.33 1.44 -6.68
N PHE A 138 -3.00 2.43 -7.25
CA PHE A 138 -4.39 2.34 -7.70
C PHE A 138 -4.44 1.58 -9.04
N LEU A 139 -4.06 0.31 -9.00
CA LEU A 139 -4.04 -0.58 -10.16
C LEU A 139 -4.57 -1.95 -9.78
N SER A 140 -5.24 -2.63 -10.72
CA SER A 140 -5.31 -4.09 -10.67
C SER A 140 -3.95 -4.71 -10.95
N SER A 141 -3.61 -5.83 -10.34
CA SER A 141 -2.35 -6.57 -10.59
C SER A 141 -2.63 -8.04 -10.89
N HIS A 142 -1.58 -8.86 -11.06
CA HIS A 142 -1.70 -10.29 -11.35
C HIS A 142 -2.67 -11.01 -10.38
N LEU A 143 -2.50 -10.79 -9.08
CA LEU A 143 -3.22 -11.51 -8.03
C LEU A 143 -4.24 -10.64 -7.27
N GLN A 144 -4.46 -9.40 -7.70
CA GLN A 144 -5.29 -8.47 -6.96
C GLN A 144 -6.18 -7.63 -7.87
N ASP A 145 -7.47 -7.62 -7.54
CA ASP A 145 -8.43 -6.69 -8.11
C ASP A 145 -8.27 -5.32 -7.43
N LEU A 146 -8.33 -4.24 -8.22
CA LEU A 146 -8.22 -2.87 -7.74
C LEU A 146 -9.15 -2.62 -6.55
N ALA A 147 -10.43 -3.01 -6.63
CA ALA A 147 -11.41 -2.83 -5.56
C ALA A 147 -10.99 -3.44 -4.20
N THR A 148 -10.00 -4.32 -4.19
CA THR A 148 -9.49 -5.00 -2.99
C THR A 148 -8.21 -4.41 -2.41
N VAL A 149 -7.63 -3.36 -3.02
CA VAL A 149 -6.38 -2.73 -2.57
C VAL A 149 -6.51 -2.13 -1.17
N VAL A 150 -7.62 -1.46 -0.88
CA VAL A 150 -7.96 -0.92 0.45
C VAL A 150 -8.48 -2.03 1.36
N ARG A 151 -8.07 -2.00 2.64
CA ARG A 151 -8.55 -2.96 3.65
C ARG A 151 -10.06 -2.90 3.82
N LYS A 152 -10.71 -4.07 3.92
CA LYS A 152 -12.17 -4.21 3.98
C LYS A 152 -12.86 -3.30 5.01
N ILE A 153 -12.25 -3.12 6.19
CA ILE A 153 -12.84 -2.31 7.28
C ILE A 153 -12.90 -0.80 6.96
N ASP A 154 -12.02 -0.34 6.09
CA ASP A 154 -11.82 1.08 5.78
C ASP A 154 -12.65 1.53 4.57
N ARG A 155 -13.29 0.59 3.84
CA ARG A 155 -13.89 0.88 2.52
C ARG A 155 -15.19 1.67 2.54
N HIS A 156 -15.96 1.59 3.62
CA HIS A 156 -17.31 2.17 3.68
C HIS A 156 -17.40 3.48 4.49
N HIS A 157 -16.47 3.69 5.43
CA HIS A 157 -16.61 4.72 6.46
C HIS A 157 -15.62 5.87 6.32
N LEU A 158 -14.63 5.74 5.43
CA LEU A 158 -13.60 6.74 5.22
C LEU A 158 -13.78 7.42 3.86
N PRO A 159 -13.84 8.76 3.80
CA PRO A 159 -13.81 9.48 2.55
C PRO A 159 -12.45 9.33 1.87
N ILE A 160 -12.46 9.41 0.54
CA ILE A 160 -11.25 9.47 -0.26
C ILE A 160 -10.96 10.94 -0.56
N VAL A 161 -9.79 11.41 -0.16
CA VAL A 161 -9.38 12.82 -0.26
C VAL A 161 -8.13 12.97 -1.12
N ASN A 162 -7.87 14.16 -1.65
CA ASN A 162 -6.60 14.49 -2.29
C ASN A 162 -5.50 14.76 -1.23
N LEU A 163 -4.28 15.11 -1.68
CA LEU A 163 -3.14 15.38 -0.78
C LEU A 163 -3.40 16.52 0.22
N GLN A 164 -4.28 17.47 -0.10
CA GLN A 164 -4.68 18.60 0.72
C GLN A 164 -5.97 18.29 1.49
N GLY A 165 -6.44 17.05 1.57
CA GLY A 165 -7.62 16.69 2.36
C GLY A 165 -8.97 17.10 1.76
N GLU A 166 -9.01 17.56 0.51
CA GLU A 166 -10.26 17.85 -0.19
C GLU A 166 -10.91 16.56 -0.68
N THR A 167 -12.20 16.38 -0.45
CA THR A 167 -12.90 15.12 -0.78
C THR A 167 -13.06 14.91 -2.29
N LEU A 168 -12.58 13.77 -2.77
CA LEU A 168 -12.77 13.27 -4.13
C LEU A 168 -13.95 12.30 -4.22
N PHE A 169 -14.07 11.39 -3.24
CA PHE A 169 -15.15 10.39 -3.16
C PHE A 169 -15.68 10.25 -1.74
N SER A 170 -16.95 9.89 -1.61
CA SER A 170 -17.59 9.69 -0.31
C SER A 170 -17.00 8.51 0.47
N ASN A 171 -16.61 7.45 -0.24
CA ASN A 171 -15.84 6.32 0.29
C ASN A 171 -15.25 5.46 -0.84
N TRP A 172 -14.49 4.43 -0.50
CA TRP A 172 -13.83 3.54 -1.46
C TRP A 172 -14.81 2.78 -2.37
N GLU A 173 -15.88 2.22 -1.80
CA GLU A 173 -16.86 1.44 -2.58
C GLU A 173 -17.60 2.29 -3.62
N SER A 174 -17.79 3.58 -3.36
CA SER A 174 -18.45 4.50 -4.30
C SER A 174 -17.69 4.68 -5.62
N ILE A 175 -16.41 4.32 -5.68
CA ILE A 175 -15.61 4.35 -6.91
C ILE A 175 -16.02 3.19 -7.85
N PHE A 176 -16.51 2.08 -7.30
CA PHE A 176 -16.71 0.80 -7.99
C PHE A 176 -18.18 0.40 -8.12
N ASP A 177 -19.10 1.36 -8.06
CA ASP A 177 -20.55 1.15 -8.21
C ASP A 177 -21.00 0.92 -9.67
N GLY A 178 -20.05 0.91 -10.61
CA GLY A 178 -20.28 0.76 -12.05
C GLY A 178 -20.41 2.07 -12.83
N ASN A 179 -20.42 3.23 -12.17
CA ASN A 179 -20.49 4.55 -12.84
C ASN A 179 -19.15 4.96 -13.51
N GLY A 180 -18.07 4.22 -13.22
CA GLY A 180 -16.71 4.47 -13.70
C GLY A 180 -15.88 5.34 -12.76
N GLY A 181 -16.19 5.38 -11.46
CA GLY A 181 -15.51 6.23 -10.49
C GLY A 181 -15.67 7.71 -10.82
N GLN A 182 -16.92 8.15 -11.01
CA GLN A 182 -17.23 9.53 -11.36
C GLN A 182 -16.81 10.48 -10.25
N PHE A 183 -16.09 11.55 -10.59
CA PHE A 183 -15.57 12.53 -9.64
C PHE A 183 -15.74 13.97 -10.15
N ASN A 184 -15.65 14.93 -9.23
CA ASN A 184 -15.67 16.34 -9.58
C ASN A 184 -14.31 16.79 -10.11
N ILE A 185 -14.21 17.04 -11.43
CA ILE A 185 -12.98 17.47 -12.11
C ILE A 185 -12.41 18.80 -11.61
N HIS A 186 -13.19 19.60 -10.88
CA HIS A 186 -12.74 20.86 -10.29
C HIS A 186 -11.97 20.67 -8.99
N VAL A 187 -12.07 19.48 -8.36
CA VAL A 187 -11.27 19.12 -7.19
C VAL A 187 -9.93 18.57 -7.70
N PRO A 188 -8.79 19.20 -7.37
CA PRO A 188 -7.53 18.77 -7.96
C PRO A 188 -7.07 17.42 -7.42
N ILE A 189 -6.38 16.67 -8.28
CA ILE A 189 -5.57 15.51 -7.88
C ILE A 189 -4.12 15.98 -7.86
N TYR A 190 -3.44 15.78 -6.74
CA TYR A 190 -2.06 16.24 -6.57
C TYR A 190 -1.09 15.07 -6.59
N SER A 191 0.11 15.30 -7.11
CA SER A 191 1.26 14.41 -6.95
C SER A 191 1.85 14.52 -5.55
N PHE A 192 2.69 13.57 -5.14
CA PHE A 192 3.37 13.59 -3.83
C PHE A 192 4.21 14.86 -3.59
N ASP A 193 4.74 15.49 -4.64
CA ASP A 193 5.44 16.77 -4.56
C ASP A 193 4.53 18.02 -4.69
N GLY A 194 3.21 17.83 -4.62
CA GLY A 194 2.23 18.91 -4.49
C GLY A 194 1.79 19.57 -5.79
N ARG A 195 2.08 18.99 -6.96
CA ARG A 195 1.65 19.53 -8.26
C ARG A 195 0.28 19.00 -8.65
N ASN A 196 -0.59 19.88 -9.18
CA ASN A 196 -1.90 19.48 -9.68
C ASN A 196 -1.76 18.78 -11.04
N VAL A 197 -2.00 17.48 -11.10
CA VAL A 197 -1.80 16.67 -12.31
C VAL A 197 -2.69 17.10 -13.47
N MET A 198 -3.84 17.73 -13.21
CA MET A 198 -4.76 18.18 -14.24
C MET A 198 -4.25 19.41 -15.00
N THR A 199 -3.39 20.22 -14.38
CA THR A 199 -2.93 21.50 -14.95
C THR A 199 -1.43 21.54 -15.21
N ASP A 200 -0.63 20.77 -14.47
CA ASP A 200 0.82 20.74 -14.62
C ASP A 200 1.26 20.11 -15.96
N SER A 201 2.22 20.72 -16.64
CA SER A 201 2.71 20.28 -17.95
C SER A 201 3.51 18.98 -17.93
N SER A 202 3.95 18.53 -16.75
CA SER A 202 4.72 17.28 -16.60
C SER A 202 3.91 16.03 -16.93
N TRP A 203 2.58 16.13 -16.90
CA TRP A 203 1.66 15.12 -17.42
C TRP A 203 0.97 15.65 -18.68
N PRO A 204 1.58 15.56 -19.87
CA PRO A 204 0.96 16.07 -21.09
C PRO A 204 -0.36 15.36 -21.40
N GLN A 205 -0.46 14.07 -21.05
CA GLN A 205 -1.67 13.27 -21.21
C GLN A 205 -2.38 13.12 -19.86
N LYS A 206 -3.60 13.65 -19.76
CA LYS A 206 -4.44 13.60 -18.54
C LYS A 206 -5.20 12.28 -18.46
N ILE A 207 -4.48 11.18 -18.55
CA ILE A 207 -5.00 9.80 -18.57
C ILE A 207 -4.36 9.06 -17.41
N ILE A 208 -5.14 8.23 -16.70
CA ILE A 208 -4.63 7.36 -15.63
C ILE A 208 -4.65 5.90 -16.03
N TRP A 209 -3.63 5.14 -15.66
CA TRP A 209 -3.68 3.67 -15.72
C TRP A 209 -4.57 3.12 -14.59
N HIS A 210 -5.28 2.02 -14.84
CA HIS A 210 -5.97 1.26 -13.77
C HIS A 210 -6.02 -0.27 -14.02
N GLY A 211 -6.12 -0.73 -15.26
CA GLY A 211 -6.13 -2.17 -15.59
C GLY A 211 -7.36 -2.95 -15.09
N SER A 212 -8.48 -2.25 -14.89
CA SER A 212 -9.68 -2.79 -14.22
C SER A 212 -10.97 -2.48 -14.97
N SER A 213 -12.00 -3.29 -14.74
CA SER A 213 -13.38 -2.95 -15.11
C SER A 213 -13.90 -1.74 -14.29
N ALA A 214 -15.08 -1.22 -14.65
CA ALA A 214 -15.75 -0.16 -13.90
C ALA A 214 -16.08 -0.56 -12.44
N ASN A 215 -16.10 -1.86 -12.13
CA ASN A 215 -16.32 -2.40 -10.79
C ASN A 215 -15.00 -2.76 -10.08
N GLY A 216 -13.85 -2.35 -10.64
CA GLY A 216 -12.54 -2.57 -10.04
C GLY A 216 -12.03 -4.01 -10.13
N ILE A 217 -12.59 -4.84 -11.02
CA ILE A 217 -12.13 -6.22 -11.26
C ILE A 217 -11.00 -6.20 -12.29
N ARG A 218 -9.91 -6.97 -12.06
CA ARG A 218 -8.77 -7.00 -12.99
C ARG A 218 -9.15 -7.50 -14.38
N LEU A 219 -8.60 -6.84 -15.39
CA LEU A 219 -8.71 -7.24 -16.79
C LEU A 219 -7.38 -7.81 -17.26
N VAL A 220 -7.23 -9.14 -17.20
CA VAL A 220 -5.97 -9.84 -17.49
C VAL A 220 -5.45 -9.57 -18.90
N SER A 221 -6.33 -9.28 -19.86
CA SER A 221 -5.92 -8.91 -21.22
C SER A 221 -5.46 -7.46 -21.36
N ASN A 222 -5.83 -6.58 -20.43
CA ASN A 222 -5.70 -5.12 -20.53
C ASN A 222 -5.05 -4.51 -19.28
N TYR A 223 -3.93 -5.09 -18.83
CA TYR A 223 -3.16 -4.56 -17.69
C TYR A 223 -1.64 -4.65 -17.92
N CYS A 224 -1.21 -4.52 -19.18
CA CYS A 224 0.22 -4.53 -19.57
C CYS A 224 1.00 -5.72 -19.01
N GLU A 225 0.45 -6.93 -19.14
CA GLU A 225 1.04 -8.18 -18.62
C GLU A 225 1.38 -8.08 -17.12
N ALA A 226 0.41 -7.59 -16.34
CA ALA A 226 0.57 -7.26 -14.92
C ALA A 226 1.60 -6.15 -14.65
N TRP A 227 1.67 -5.18 -15.55
CA TRP A 227 2.55 -4.01 -15.52
C TRP A 227 4.05 -4.34 -15.65
N HIS A 228 4.36 -5.30 -16.51
CA HIS A 228 5.73 -5.78 -16.78
C HIS A 228 6.18 -5.58 -18.23
N THR A 229 5.37 -4.89 -19.06
CA THR A 229 5.75 -4.56 -20.43
C THR A 229 5.35 -3.14 -20.80
N ALA A 230 6.22 -2.49 -21.57
CA ALA A 230 5.98 -1.23 -22.24
C ALA A 230 5.87 -1.41 -23.77
N ASP A 231 5.60 -2.64 -24.23
CA ASP A 231 5.51 -2.94 -25.65
C ASP A 231 4.35 -2.23 -26.32
N MET A 232 4.58 -1.81 -27.58
CA MET A 232 3.57 -1.09 -28.35
C MET A 232 2.33 -1.96 -28.64
N GLY A 233 2.51 -3.28 -28.81
CA GLY A 233 1.44 -4.23 -29.07
C GLY A 233 0.68 -4.68 -27.82
N ALA A 234 1.24 -4.47 -26.63
CA ALA A 234 0.58 -4.76 -25.37
C ALA A 234 -0.40 -3.64 -25.02
N MET A 235 -1.49 -4.01 -24.36
CA MET A 235 -2.60 -3.11 -24.08
C MET A 235 -2.89 -3.00 -22.58
N GLY A 236 -3.27 -1.81 -22.15
CA GLY A 236 -3.64 -1.48 -20.78
C GLY A 236 -4.97 -0.73 -20.72
N GLN A 237 -5.75 -0.97 -19.66
CA GLN A 237 -6.96 -0.21 -19.36
C GLN A 237 -6.59 1.09 -18.66
N ALA A 238 -7.06 2.21 -19.21
CA ALA A 238 -6.79 3.56 -18.73
C ALA A 238 -8.04 4.44 -18.84
N SER A 239 -8.05 5.56 -18.11
CA SER A 239 -9.18 6.49 -18.06
C SER A 239 -8.74 7.94 -18.31
N PRO A 240 -9.30 8.64 -19.30
CA PRO A 240 -9.08 10.07 -19.49
C PRO A 240 -9.81 10.88 -18.40
N LEU A 241 -9.06 11.60 -17.57
CA LEU A 241 -9.60 12.34 -16.42
C LEU A 241 -10.51 13.50 -16.82
N ASN A 242 -10.39 14.03 -18.05
CA ASN A 242 -11.29 15.05 -18.58
C ASN A 242 -12.75 14.57 -18.74
N THR A 243 -13.00 13.26 -18.74
CA THR A 243 -14.34 12.68 -18.73
C THR A 243 -15.00 12.70 -17.34
N GLY A 244 -14.26 13.10 -16.31
CA GLY A 244 -14.72 13.07 -14.92
C GLY A 244 -14.87 11.66 -14.36
N LYS A 245 -14.12 10.69 -14.88
CA LYS A 245 -14.10 9.29 -14.43
C LYS A 245 -12.68 8.84 -14.14
N LEU A 246 -12.52 7.95 -13.15
CA LEU A 246 -11.25 7.25 -12.90
C LEU A 246 -11.17 5.87 -13.57
N LEU A 247 -12.32 5.27 -13.88
CA LEU A 247 -12.43 3.92 -14.43
C LEU A 247 -13.22 3.93 -15.74
N ASP A 248 -13.06 4.97 -16.55
CA ASP A 248 -13.54 4.92 -17.94
C ASP A 248 -12.85 3.76 -18.68
N GLN A 249 -13.60 3.08 -19.55
CA GLN A 249 -13.16 1.81 -20.12
C GLN A 249 -12.47 2.05 -21.48
N LYS A 250 -11.32 2.76 -21.46
CA LYS A 250 -10.48 2.97 -22.64
C LYS A 250 -9.23 2.10 -22.59
N VAL A 251 -8.80 1.65 -23.77
CA VAL A 251 -7.64 0.78 -23.92
C VAL A 251 -6.56 1.56 -24.66
N TYR A 252 -5.34 1.52 -24.15
CA TYR A 252 -4.18 2.21 -24.71
C TYR A 252 -2.97 1.29 -24.76
N SER A 253 -2.04 1.61 -25.65
CA SER A 253 -0.77 0.90 -25.75
C SER A 253 0.08 1.12 -24.50
N CYS A 254 0.73 0.07 -24.00
CA CYS A 254 1.53 0.09 -22.78
C CYS A 254 2.81 0.93 -22.89
N ASN A 255 3.18 1.38 -24.09
CA ASN A 255 4.29 2.32 -24.27
C ASN A 255 3.95 3.76 -23.87
N ASN A 256 2.67 4.09 -23.66
CA ASN A 256 2.23 5.44 -23.30
C ASN A 256 2.59 5.76 -21.84
N LEU A 257 2.98 7.01 -21.60
CA LEU A 257 3.32 7.52 -20.29
C LEU A 257 2.09 8.20 -19.69
N PHE A 258 1.43 7.52 -18.75
CA PHE A 258 0.22 8.02 -18.11
C PHE A 258 0.38 8.19 -16.60
N ILE A 259 -0.58 8.90 -16.01
CA ILE A 259 -0.65 9.12 -14.58
C ILE A 259 -0.86 7.76 -13.88
N VAL A 260 -0.17 7.55 -12.76
CA VAL A 260 -0.41 6.43 -11.85
C VAL A 260 -0.78 7.02 -10.50
N LEU A 261 -1.92 6.60 -9.96
CA LEU A 261 -2.40 7.02 -8.66
C LEU A 261 -1.95 6.03 -7.57
N CYS A 262 -1.89 6.52 -6.35
CA CYS A 262 -1.50 5.83 -5.14
C CYS A 262 -2.56 6.12 -4.07
N ILE A 263 -3.01 5.08 -3.38
CA ILE A 263 -4.04 5.16 -2.34
C ILE A 263 -3.46 4.68 -1.01
N GLU A 264 -3.77 5.38 0.08
CA GLU A 264 -3.56 4.85 1.42
C GLU A 264 -4.39 3.58 1.60
N ASN A 265 -3.71 2.44 1.81
CA ASN A 265 -4.40 1.15 1.84
C ASN A 265 -5.14 0.88 3.15
N SER A 266 -4.88 1.68 4.18
CA SER A 266 -5.52 1.61 5.49
C SER A 266 -5.30 2.89 6.28
N PHE A 267 -6.26 3.18 7.15
CA PHE A 267 -6.11 4.23 8.15
C PHE A 267 -5.51 3.64 9.42
N VAL A 268 -4.43 4.23 9.91
CA VAL A 268 -3.86 3.90 11.22
C VAL A 268 -4.05 5.12 12.11
N SER A 269 -4.93 5.01 13.10
CA SER A 269 -5.05 6.03 14.14
C SER A 269 -3.74 6.09 14.93
N ASP A 270 -3.15 7.27 15.03
CA ASP A 270 -1.96 7.48 15.84
C ASP A 270 -2.30 7.20 17.33
N PRO A 271 -1.60 6.32 18.06
CA PRO A 271 -1.90 6.03 19.46
C PRO A 271 -1.65 7.19 20.46
N GLN A 272 -1.42 8.41 19.99
CA GLN A 272 -1.07 9.54 20.85
C GLN A 272 -2.14 10.62 20.82
N GLY A 273 -2.93 10.65 21.90
CA GLY A 273 -3.93 11.66 22.20
C GLY A 273 -4.68 11.32 23.48
N LYS A 274 -3.95 10.99 24.54
CA LYS A 274 -4.44 11.15 25.92
C LYS A 274 -4.02 12.51 26.42
#